data_AF-A0A2D6J2E1-F1
#
_entry.id   AF-A0A2D6J2E1-F1
#
_cell.length_a   1.000
_cell.length_b   1.000
_cell.length_c   1.000
_cell.angle_alpha   90.00
_cell.angle_beta   90.00
_cell.angle_gamma   90.00
#
_symmetry.space_group_name_H-M   'P 1'
#
loop_
_entity.id
_entity.type
_entity.pdbx_description
1 polymer ?
#
loop_
_entity_poly.entity_id
_entity_poly.type
_entity_poly.pdbx_seq_one_letter_code
_entity_poly.pdbx_strand_id
1 'polypeptide(L)'
;MKSKIPIFALVDSSVHSEYFVYQRNKANPKINGGKIIYPSVDSIKIFDFIEEVRRNSVNNALIPFGDFSDIEVYLRQQWAGMMLSFLTRQNEDRRVADTLSVLTQMSDRVEFLSTQILKSIGTKEVKLMTELYDVMVGSECFRDLTFMKLKAIPKHILQNDAFKDCAVSLGNELKPEKGLDFGLSADGDIAYSTFERDSKDYLNLREEMPKILSKYNIPLEDFLKR
;
A
#
# COMPACT_ATOMS: atom_id res chain seq x y z
N MET A 1 0.37 12.43 -16.79
CA MET A 1 -0.06 12.98 -15.48
C MET A 1 0.62 14.34 -15.31
N LYS A 2 -0.12 15.45 -15.39
CA LYS A 2 0.43 16.80 -15.10
C LYS A 2 0.88 16.82 -13.62
N SER A 3 2.08 17.34 -13.34
CA SER A 3 2.60 17.49 -11.97
C SER A 3 1.55 18.16 -11.08
N LYS A 4 1.33 17.62 -9.86
CA LYS A 4 0.41 18.16 -8.82
C LYS A 4 0.92 19.49 -8.24
N ILE A 5 1.19 20.47 -9.09
CA ILE A 5 1.67 21.79 -8.72
C ILE A 5 0.43 22.62 -8.32
N PRO A 6 0.42 23.25 -7.13
CA PRO A 6 -0.65 24.15 -6.75
C PRO A 6 -0.63 25.38 -7.66
N ILE A 7 -1.79 25.76 -8.17
CA ILE A 7 -1.97 26.97 -8.98
C ILE A 7 -2.91 27.89 -8.22
N PHE A 8 -2.47 29.13 -8.00
CA PHE A 8 -3.25 30.17 -7.35
C PHE A 8 -3.73 31.14 -8.42
N ALA A 9 -5.02 31.09 -8.75
CA ALA A 9 -5.63 32.01 -9.69
C ALA A 9 -6.23 33.21 -8.94
N LEU A 10 -5.77 34.41 -9.30
CA LEU A 10 -6.24 35.67 -8.73
C LEU A 10 -6.86 36.53 -9.84
N VAL A 11 -7.88 37.31 -9.51
CA VAL A 11 -8.60 38.19 -10.43
C VAL A 11 -8.88 39.53 -9.77
N ASP A 12 -8.81 40.62 -10.53
CA ASP A 12 -9.21 41.93 -10.01
C ASP A 12 -10.69 41.91 -9.61
N SER A 13 -11.01 42.48 -8.45
CA SER A 13 -12.38 42.50 -7.91
C SER A 13 -13.40 43.17 -8.85
N SER A 14 -12.98 44.16 -9.63
CA SER A 14 -13.80 44.86 -10.62
C SER A 14 -14.10 43.96 -11.82
N VAL A 15 -13.07 43.28 -12.34
CA VAL A 15 -13.21 42.25 -13.39
C VAL A 15 -14.10 41.10 -12.92
N HIS A 16 -13.94 40.66 -11.67
CA HIS A 16 -14.75 39.59 -11.09
C HIS A 16 -16.23 40.00 -10.96
N SER A 17 -16.49 41.24 -10.59
CA SER A 17 -17.85 41.79 -10.49
C SER A 17 -18.52 41.86 -11.86
N GLU A 18 -17.81 42.35 -12.88
CA GLU A 18 -18.29 42.42 -14.26
C GLU A 18 -18.48 41.03 -14.88
N TYR A 19 -17.64 40.06 -14.51
CA TYR A 19 -17.82 38.67 -14.90
C TYR A 19 -19.17 38.11 -14.46
N PHE A 20 -19.67 38.44 -13.26
CA PHE A 20 -21.02 38.02 -12.84
C PHE A 20 -22.13 38.66 -13.67
N VAL A 21 -21.94 39.92 -14.08
CA VAL A 21 -22.87 40.61 -14.98
C VAL A 21 -22.88 39.93 -16.35
N TYR A 22 -21.70 39.63 -16.90
CA TYR A 22 -21.55 38.88 -18.14
C TYR A 22 -22.23 37.51 -18.06
N GLN A 23 -21.94 36.74 -17.01
CA GLN A 23 -22.47 35.39 -16.83
C GLN A 23 -24.01 35.37 -16.80
N ARG A 24 -24.63 36.30 -16.07
CA ARG A 24 -26.10 36.39 -16.00
C ARG A 24 -26.76 36.79 -17.31
N ASN A 25 -26.07 37.55 -18.16
CA ASN A 25 -26.62 38.06 -19.41
C ASN A 25 -26.22 37.26 -20.66
N LYS A 26 -25.19 36.41 -20.59
CA LYS A 26 -24.67 35.59 -21.71
C LYS A 26 -25.75 34.67 -22.31
N ALA A 27 -26.68 34.18 -21.51
CA ALA A 27 -27.76 33.29 -21.94
C ALA A 27 -29.09 34.01 -22.25
N ASN A 28 -29.15 35.34 -22.15
CA ASN A 28 -30.38 36.10 -22.35
C ASN A 28 -30.58 36.43 -23.84
N PRO A 29 -31.63 35.92 -24.51
CA PRO A 29 -31.85 36.17 -25.95
C PRO A 29 -32.19 37.63 -26.27
N LYS A 30 -32.61 38.43 -25.27
CA LYS A 30 -32.95 39.84 -25.43
C LYS A 30 -31.75 40.77 -25.31
N ILE A 31 -30.62 40.28 -24.78
CA ILE A 31 -29.43 41.09 -24.51
C ILE A 31 -28.23 40.44 -25.18
N ASN A 32 -27.59 41.16 -26.10
CA ASN A 32 -26.32 40.69 -26.65
C ASN A 32 -25.19 41.01 -25.66
N GLY A 33 -24.86 40.05 -24.78
CA GLY A 33 -23.78 40.18 -23.81
C GLY A 33 -22.41 40.51 -24.42
N GLY A 34 -22.22 40.18 -25.71
CA GLY A 34 -21.06 40.53 -26.53
C GLY A 34 -20.92 42.01 -26.87
N LYS A 35 -22.01 42.78 -26.76
CA LYS A 35 -22.08 44.22 -27.06
C LYS A 35 -22.15 45.10 -25.81
N ILE A 36 -22.12 44.50 -24.62
CA ILE A 36 -22.06 45.24 -23.37
C ILE A 36 -20.63 45.77 -23.20
N ILE A 37 -20.51 47.03 -22.80
CA ILE A 37 -19.24 47.66 -22.48
C ILE A 37 -18.92 47.34 -21.02
N TYR A 38 -17.78 46.71 -20.79
CA TYR A 38 -17.29 46.30 -19.48
C TYR A 38 -16.04 47.13 -19.16
N PRO A 39 -16.13 48.17 -18.31
CA PRO A 39 -15.03 49.09 -18.05
C PRO A 39 -13.74 48.45 -17.53
N SER A 40 -13.84 47.32 -16.83
CA SER A 40 -12.70 46.69 -16.16
C SER A 40 -11.95 45.70 -17.06
N VAL A 41 -12.43 45.43 -18.29
CA VAL A 41 -11.80 44.48 -19.22
C VAL A 41 -11.70 45.01 -20.64
N ASP A 42 -10.57 44.76 -21.28
CA ASP A 42 -10.37 45.09 -22.70
C ASP A 42 -11.07 44.11 -23.65
N SER A 43 -11.38 42.90 -23.16
CA SER A 43 -11.97 41.84 -23.98
C SER A 43 -12.80 40.86 -23.16
N ILE A 44 -13.96 40.48 -23.73
CA ILE A 44 -14.85 39.44 -23.19
C ILE A 44 -14.15 38.08 -23.08
N LYS A 45 -13.08 37.85 -23.86
CA LYS A 45 -12.26 36.63 -23.77
C LYS A 45 -11.69 36.40 -22.36
N ILE A 46 -11.49 37.45 -21.57
CA ILE A 46 -11.07 37.35 -20.16
C ILE A 46 -12.13 36.58 -19.35
N PHE A 47 -13.42 36.80 -19.61
CA PHE A 47 -14.50 36.08 -18.96
C PHE A 47 -14.56 34.61 -19.38
N ASP A 48 -14.30 34.30 -20.66
CA ASP A 48 -14.22 32.92 -21.12
C ASP A 48 -13.03 32.18 -20.47
N PHE A 49 -11.90 32.86 -20.27
CA PHE A 49 -10.75 32.33 -19.53
C PHE A 49 -11.09 32.09 -18.05
N ILE A 50 -11.80 33.03 -17.40
CA ILE A 50 -12.30 32.84 -16.03
C ILE A 50 -13.20 31.59 -15.93
N GLU A 51 -14.09 31.38 -16.91
CA GLU A 51 -14.90 30.15 -16.96
C GLU A 51 -14.02 28.90 -17.12
N GLU A 52 -13.00 28.95 -17.98
CA GLU A 52 -12.08 27.84 -18.20
C GLU A 52 -11.33 27.46 -16.91
N VAL A 53 -10.77 28.44 -16.20
CA VAL A 53 -10.08 28.22 -14.92
C VAL A 53 -11.02 27.55 -13.92
N ARG A 54 -12.26 28.03 -13.80
CA ARG A 54 -13.26 27.50 -12.85
C ARG A 54 -13.79 26.12 -13.24
N ARG A 55 -13.75 25.74 -14.52
CA ARG A 55 -14.17 24.42 -15.02
C ARG A 55 -13.19 23.29 -14.68
N ASN A 56 -11.96 23.61 -14.27
CA ASN A 56 -11.01 22.60 -13.86
C ASN A 56 -11.49 21.84 -12.60
N SER A 57 -11.16 20.55 -12.50
CA SER A 57 -11.49 19.73 -11.32
C SER A 57 -10.53 19.95 -10.14
N VAL A 58 -9.36 20.53 -10.41
CA VAL A 58 -8.30 20.84 -9.44
C VAL A 58 -7.77 22.24 -9.75
N ASN A 59 -7.37 22.98 -8.72
CA ASN A 59 -6.86 24.36 -8.83
C ASN A 59 -7.86 25.31 -9.52
N ASN A 60 -9.14 25.18 -9.21
CA ASN A 60 -10.24 25.95 -9.81
C ASN A 60 -10.73 27.11 -8.94
N ALA A 61 -10.13 27.29 -7.77
CA ALA A 61 -10.39 28.43 -6.92
C ALA A 61 -9.87 29.70 -7.61
N LEU A 62 -10.75 30.69 -7.72
CA LEU A 62 -10.45 32.01 -8.26
C LEU A 62 -10.69 33.04 -7.16
N ILE A 63 -9.64 33.76 -6.78
CA ILE A 63 -9.67 34.67 -5.63
C ILE A 63 -9.69 36.12 -6.11
N PRO A 64 -10.73 36.91 -5.79
CA PRO A 64 -10.74 38.32 -6.10
C PRO A 64 -9.76 39.08 -5.20
N PHE A 65 -9.07 40.08 -5.74
CA PHE A 65 -8.25 41.02 -4.99
C PHE A 65 -8.64 42.46 -5.32
N GLY A 66 -8.60 43.36 -4.32
CA GLY A 66 -8.80 44.79 -4.51
C GLY A 66 -7.48 45.53 -4.70
N ASP A 67 -6.43 45.11 -4.00
CA ASP A 67 -5.10 45.68 -4.11
C ASP A 67 -3.98 44.64 -3.97
N PHE A 68 -2.74 45.10 -4.02
CA PHE A 68 -1.57 44.24 -3.88
C PHE A 68 -1.47 43.60 -2.48
N SER A 69 -1.96 44.27 -1.44
CA SER A 69 -1.92 43.77 -0.06
C SER A 69 -2.77 42.52 0.08
N ASP A 70 -3.94 42.48 -0.57
CA ASP A 70 -4.81 41.29 -0.60
C ASP A 70 -4.08 40.08 -1.22
N ILE A 71 -3.36 40.31 -2.33
CA ILE A 71 -2.56 39.26 -2.99
C ILE A 71 -1.50 38.73 -2.04
N GLU A 72 -0.77 39.64 -1.38
CA GLU A 72 0.32 39.28 -0.46
C GLU A 72 -0.20 38.49 0.75
N VAL A 73 -1.28 38.96 1.38
CA VAL A 73 -1.91 38.28 2.52
C VAL A 73 -2.37 36.88 2.12
N TYR A 74 -3.03 36.75 0.97
CA TYR A 74 -3.50 35.46 0.47
C TYR A 74 -2.35 34.50 0.22
N LEU A 75 -1.33 34.90 -0.55
CA LEU A 75 -0.19 34.04 -0.88
C LEU A 75 0.60 33.65 0.37
N ARG A 76 0.77 34.56 1.34
CA ARG A 76 1.43 34.29 2.61
C ARG A 76 0.69 33.20 3.39
N GLN A 77 -0.63 33.24 3.45
CA GLN A 77 -1.44 32.21 4.10
C GLN A 77 -1.32 30.87 3.38
N GLN A 78 -1.38 30.85 2.05
CA GLN A 78 -1.24 29.62 1.26
C GLN A 78 0.14 28.97 1.49
N TRP A 79 1.21 29.76 1.48
CA TRP A 79 2.56 29.25 1.72
C TRP A 79 2.76 28.78 3.16
N ALA A 80 2.22 29.49 4.15
CA ALA A 80 2.25 29.05 5.54
C ALA A 80 1.56 27.69 5.72
N GLY A 81 0.39 27.50 5.09
CA GLY A 81 -0.33 26.22 5.08
C GLY A 81 0.45 25.10 4.39
N MET A 82 1.07 25.39 3.25
CA MET A 82 1.93 24.44 2.53
C MET A 82 3.16 24.06 3.36
N MET A 83 3.81 25.02 4.00
CA MET A 83 4.98 24.79 4.86
C MET A 83 4.62 23.95 6.08
N LEU A 84 3.50 24.26 6.75
CA LEU A 84 3.01 23.46 7.87
C LEU A 84 2.72 22.02 7.45
N SER A 85 2.05 21.84 6.30
CA SER A 85 1.74 20.52 5.74
C SER A 85 3.01 19.74 5.41
N PHE A 86 4.01 20.41 4.84
CA PHE A 86 5.33 19.83 4.54
C PHE A 86 6.05 19.38 5.81
N LEU A 87 6.12 20.24 6.83
CA LEU A 87 6.76 19.92 8.12
C LEU A 87 6.06 18.78 8.85
N THR A 88 4.73 18.74 8.81
CA THR A 88 3.93 17.67 9.43
C THR A 88 4.24 16.32 8.79
N ARG A 89 4.20 16.26 7.44
CA ARG A 89 4.54 15.03 6.69
C ARG A 89 5.96 14.56 7.00
N GLN A 90 6.93 15.47 7.02
CA GLN A 90 8.31 15.11 7.36
C GLN A 90 8.44 14.54 8.78
N ASN A 91 7.66 15.04 9.75
CA ASN A 91 7.67 14.53 11.12
C ASN A 91 7.02 13.13 11.18
N GLU A 92 5.90 12.93 10.50
CA GLU A 92 5.23 11.64 10.38
C GLU A 92 6.17 10.59 9.76
N ASP A 93 6.83 10.91 8.65
CA ASP A 93 7.77 10.03 7.97
C ASP A 93 8.93 9.62 8.89
N ARG A 94 9.47 10.58 9.68
CA ARG A 94 10.52 10.29 10.67
C ARG A 94 10.02 9.37 11.78
N ARG A 95 8.81 9.61 12.32
CA ARG A 95 8.23 8.75 13.36
C ARG A 95 8.01 7.33 12.86
N VAL A 96 7.59 7.15 11.62
CA VAL A 96 7.46 5.83 11.00
C VAL A 96 8.81 5.14 10.91
N ALA A 97 9.85 5.84 10.44
CA ALA A 97 11.20 5.31 10.37
C ALA A 97 11.75 4.90 11.76
N ASP A 98 11.57 5.75 12.77
CA ASP A 98 11.98 5.46 14.15
C ASP A 98 11.25 4.23 14.71
N THR A 99 9.94 4.13 14.47
CA THR A 99 9.12 2.99 14.91
C THR A 99 9.60 1.69 14.25
N LEU A 100 9.86 1.71 12.94
CA LEU A 100 10.41 0.57 12.21
C LEU A 100 11.79 0.16 12.75
N SER A 101 12.65 1.13 13.09
CA SER A 101 13.96 0.85 13.69
C SER A 101 13.86 0.24 15.09
N VAL A 102 12.87 0.66 15.90
CA VAL A 102 12.62 0.05 17.21
C VAL A 102 12.11 -1.39 17.03
N LEU A 103 11.24 -1.64 16.05
CA LEU A 103 10.73 -2.97 15.76
C LEU A 103 11.85 -3.92 15.28
N THR A 104 12.76 -3.48 14.41
CA THR A 104 13.90 -4.31 14.01
C THR A 104 14.81 -4.61 15.20
N GLN A 105 15.12 -3.62 16.03
CA GLN A 105 15.91 -3.86 17.25
C GLN A 105 15.21 -4.84 18.21
N MET A 106 13.88 -4.78 18.33
CA MET A 106 13.12 -5.75 19.12
C MET A 106 13.22 -7.15 18.53
N SER A 107 13.08 -7.31 17.21
CA SER A 107 13.26 -8.59 16.53
C SER A 107 14.65 -9.18 16.78
N ASP A 108 15.71 -8.38 16.65
CA ASP A 108 17.09 -8.82 16.92
C ASP A 108 17.28 -9.29 18.37
N ARG A 109 16.66 -8.58 19.33
CA ARG A 109 16.69 -8.98 20.75
C ARG A 109 15.93 -10.28 20.98
N VAL A 110 14.77 -10.47 20.34
CA VAL A 110 13.98 -11.70 20.43
C VAL A 110 14.76 -12.87 19.84
N GLU A 111 15.43 -12.69 18.70
CA GLU A 111 16.29 -13.69 18.09
C GLU A 111 17.47 -14.02 19.02
N PHE A 112 18.16 -13.01 19.55
CA PHE A 112 19.26 -13.22 20.49
C PHE A 112 18.80 -14.00 21.73
N LEU A 113 17.71 -13.59 22.38
CA LEU A 113 17.18 -14.30 23.55
C LEU A 113 16.76 -15.73 23.22
N SER A 114 16.11 -15.93 22.06
CA SER A 114 15.74 -17.26 21.59
C SER A 114 16.97 -18.14 21.41
N THR A 115 18.03 -17.63 20.77
CA THR A 115 19.28 -18.38 20.62
C THR A 115 19.98 -18.66 21.95
N GLN A 116 19.93 -17.75 22.93
CA GLN A 116 20.48 -17.98 24.26
C GLN A 116 19.68 -19.04 25.04
N ILE A 117 18.35 -19.02 24.96
CA ILE A 117 17.48 -20.05 25.54
C ILE A 117 17.77 -21.41 24.89
N LEU A 118 17.91 -21.46 23.57
CA LEU A 118 18.31 -22.66 22.84
C LEU A 118 19.68 -23.20 23.28
N LYS A 119 20.66 -22.32 23.51
CA LYS A 119 21.99 -22.71 23.96
C LYS A 119 22.01 -23.19 25.41
N SER A 120 21.21 -22.58 26.29
CA SER A 120 21.21 -22.87 27.73
C SER A 120 20.26 -23.99 28.15
N ILE A 121 19.13 -24.18 27.44
CA ILE A 121 18.04 -25.09 27.84
C ILE A 121 17.62 -26.02 26.67
N GLY A 122 18.11 -25.81 25.45
CA GLY A 122 17.66 -26.55 24.27
C GLY A 122 17.90 -28.05 24.38
N THR A 123 16.84 -28.80 24.70
CA THR A 123 16.81 -30.26 24.59
C THR A 123 17.01 -30.67 23.13
N LYS A 124 17.32 -31.96 22.90
CA LYS A 124 17.43 -32.49 21.53
C LYS A 124 16.18 -32.22 20.71
N GLU A 125 14.99 -32.31 21.31
CA GLU A 125 13.72 -31.98 20.67
C GLU A 125 13.64 -30.52 20.22
N VAL A 126 14.07 -29.56 21.04
CA VAL A 126 13.97 -28.13 20.69
C VAL A 126 14.89 -27.82 19.51
N LYS A 127 16.12 -28.35 19.49
CA LYS A 127 17.06 -28.17 18.38
C LYS A 127 16.55 -28.79 17.08
N LEU A 128 15.94 -29.98 17.16
CA LEU A 128 15.28 -30.61 16.03
C LEU A 128 14.17 -29.71 15.47
N MET A 129 13.26 -29.24 16.35
CA MET A 129 12.16 -28.38 15.92
C MET A 129 12.67 -27.10 15.27
N THR A 130 13.72 -26.47 15.81
CA THR A 130 14.34 -25.29 15.18
C THR A 130 14.82 -25.58 13.77
N GLU A 131 15.61 -26.63 13.55
CA GLU A 131 16.10 -26.97 12.20
C GLU A 131 14.94 -27.27 11.23
N LEU A 132 13.86 -27.92 11.70
CA LEU A 132 12.66 -28.15 10.89
C LEU A 132 11.94 -26.83 10.54
N TYR A 133 11.82 -25.91 11.49
CA TYR A 133 11.21 -24.60 11.26
C TYR A 133 12.06 -23.73 10.33
N ASP A 134 13.39 -23.76 10.44
CA ASP A 134 14.28 -22.96 9.59
C ASP A 134 14.13 -23.33 8.11
N VAL A 135 14.13 -24.62 7.80
CA VAL A 135 13.92 -25.10 6.42
C VAL A 135 12.50 -24.81 5.94
N MET A 136 11.50 -24.94 6.83
CA MET A 136 10.11 -24.62 6.49
C MET A 136 9.91 -23.13 6.20
N VAL A 137 10.47 -22.22 7.00
CA VAL A 137 10.35 -20.76 6.81
C VAL A 137 11.09 -20.30 5.54
N GLY A 138 12.15 -21.01 5.14
CA GLY A 138 12.90 -20.76 3.92
C GLY A 138 12.17 -21.13 2.63
N SER A 139 11.10 -21.94 2.69
CA SER A 139 10.40 -22.42 1.49
C SER A 139 9.36 -21.41 0.98
N GLU A 140 9.15 -21.36 -0.34
CA GLU A 140 8.16 -20.49 -0.96
C GLU A 140 6.75 -20.98 -0.63
N CYS A 141 6.52 -22.30 -0.66
CA CYS A 141 5.22 -22.89 -0.35
C CYS A 141 4.74 -22.55 1.07
N PHE A 142 5.63 -22.44 2.06
CA PHE A 142 5.26 -22.06 3.42
C PHE A 142 4.89 -20.58 3.54
N ARG A 143 5.59 -19.71 2.81
CA ARG A 143 5.26 -18.27 2.74
C ARG A 143 3.85 -18.08 2.18
N ASP A 144 3.50 -18.84 1.15
CA ASP A 144 2.19 -18.77 0.51
C ASP A 144 1.07 -19.36 1.40
N LEU A 145 1.34 -20.45 2.14
CA LEU A 145 0.44 -20.92 3.22
C LEU A 145 0.21 -19.83 4.28
N THR A 146 1.27 -19.13 4.68
CA THR A 146 1.19 -18.05 5.67
C THR A 146 0.41 -16.84 5.14
N PHE A 147 0.56 -16.51 3.86
CA PHE A 147 -0.22 -15.46 3.20
C PHE A 147 -1.72 -15.76 3.23
N MET A 148 -2.09 -17.03 3.04
CA MET A 148 -3.46 -17.55 3.22
C MET A 148 -3.88 -17.68 4.69
N LYS A 149 -3.07 -17.18 5.64
CA LYS A 149 -3.29 -17.24 7.09
C LYS A 149 -3.34 -18.67 7.66
N LEU A 150 -2.75 -19.64 6.96
CA LEU A 150 -2.69 -21.03 7.38
C LEU A 150 -1.47 -21.25 8.27
N LYS A 151 -1.71 -21.68 9.51
CA LYS A 151 -0.66 -21.89 10.52
C LYS A 151 -0.06 -23.29 10.42
N ALA A 152 0.63 -23.56 9.31
CA ALA A 152 1.35 -24.82 9.13
C ALA A 152 2.46 -24.99 10.19
N ILE A 153 2.68 -26.23 10.61
CA ILE A 153 3.80 -26.64 11.47
C ILE A 153 4.48 -27.85 10.81
N PRO A 154 5.73 -28.20 11.17
CA PRO A 154 6.45 -29.29 10.51
C PRO A 154 5.67 -30.62 10.44
N LYS A 155 4.85 -30.90 11.48
CA LYS A 155 3.95 -32.07 11.50
C LYS A 155 2.96 -32.08 10.33
N HIS A 156 2.34 -30.95 9.99
CA HIS A 156 1.40 -30.86 8.86
C HIS A 156 2.09 -31.14 7.53
N ILE A 157 3.32 -30.63 7.34
CA ILE A 157 4.10 -30.86 6.11
C ILE A 157 4.47 -32.34 5.97
N LEU A 158 4.90 -32.97 7.06
CA LEU A 158 5.32 -34.37 7.06
C LEU A 158 4.14 -35.34 6.92
N GLN A 159 2.97 -34.97 7.46
CA GLN A 159 1.77 -35.80 7.46
C GLN A 159 1.04 -35.81 6.11
N ASN A 160 1.11 -34.73 5.33
CA ASN A 160 0.38 -34.60 4.07
C ASN A 160 1.32 -34.80 2.88
N ASP A 161 0.91 -35.61 1.89
CA ASP A 161 1.78 -35.95 0.77
C ASP A 161 1.93 -34.84 -0.27
N ALA A 162 0.88 -34.02 -0.47
CA ALA A 162 0.90 -32.91 -1.41
C ALA A 162 0.59 -31.56 -0.76
N PHE A 163 1.05 -30.49 -1.41
CA PHE A 163 0.78 -29.10 -0.99
C PHE A 163 -0.71 -28.81 -0.83
N LYS A 164 -1.52 -29.29 -1.78
CA LYS A 164 -2.99 -29.17 -1.74
C LYS A 164 -3.59 -29.84 -0.51
N ASP A 165 -3.13 -31.05 -0.18
CA ASP A 165 -3.64 -31.80 0.96
C ASP A 165 -3.28 -31.11 2.27
N CYS A 166 -2.06 -30.55 2.34
CA CYS A 166 -1.65 -29.73 3.47
C CYS A 166 -2.56 -28.52 3.67
N ALA A 167 -2.85 -27.76 2.60
CA ALA A 167 -3.75 -26.61 2.68
C ALA A 167 -5.16 -27.02 3.12
N VAL A 168 -5.69 -28.12 2.57
CA VAL A 168 -7.01 -28.66 2.94
C VAL A 168 -7.05 -29.07 4.41
N SER A 169 -5.99 -29.72 4.91
CA SER A 169 -5.88 -30.10 6.34
C SER A 169 -5.88 -28.89 7.28
N LEU A 170 -5.48 -27.72 6.78
CA LEU A 170 -5.45 -26.44 7.51
C LEU A 170 -6.73 -25.61 7.30
N GLY A 171 -7.72 -26.14 6.59
CA GLY A 171 -9.03 -25.53 6.40
C GLY A 171 -9.16 -24.61 5.19
N ASN A 172 -8.26 -24.72 4.20
CA ASN A 172 -8.35 -23.96 2.95
C ASN A 172 -8.23 -24.86 1.72
N GLU A 173 -9.22 -24.75 0.83
CA GLU A 173 -9.23 -25.51 -0.42
C GLU A 173 -8.63 -24.66 -1.54
N LEU A 174 -7.47 -25.09 -2.03
CA LEU A 174 -6.80 -24.41 -3.14
C LEU A 174 -7.57 -24.61 -4.45
N LYS A 175 -7.86 -23.50 -5.11
CA LYS A 175 -8.56 -23.43 -6.39
C LYS A 175 -7.60 -22.93 -7.47
N PRO A 176 -6.85 -23.84 -8.12
CA PRO A 176 -5.93 -23.46 -9.18
C PRO A 176 -6.69 -23.03 -10.45
N GLU A 177 -6.52 -21.78 -10.87
CA GLU A 177 -7.18 -21.20 -12.05
C GLU A 177 -6.15 -20.66 -13.07
N LYS A 178 -6.51 -20.72 -14.37
CA LYS A 178 -5.69 -20.19 -15.47
C LYS A 178 -6.16 -18.79 -15.84
N GLY A 179 -5.21 -17.86 -16.03
CA GLY A 179 -5.51 -16.50 -16.48
C GLY A 179 -5.81 -15.51 -15.35
N LEU A 180 -5.47 -15.84 -14.11
CA LEU A 180 -5.49 -14.86 -13.01
C LEU A 180 -4.36 -13.83 -13.21
N ASP A 181 -4.71 -12.55 -13.07
CA ASP A 181 -3.74 -11.44 -13.10
C ASP A 181 -2.87 -11.36 -11.83
N PHE A 182 -3.19 -12.19 -10.83
CA PHE A 182 -2.48 -12.29 -9.55
C PHE A 182 -2.07 -13.75 -9.28
N GLY A 183 -1.00 -13.96 -8.51
CA GLY A 183 -0.48 -15.29 -8.23
C GLY A 183 -1.27 -16.07 -7.17
N LEU A 184 -1.79 -15.39 -6.14
CA LEU A 184 -2.45 -16.01 -4.99
C LEU A 184 -3.41 -15.03 -4.30
N SER A 185 -4.57 -15.51 -3.85
CA SER A 185 -5.53 -14.79 -2.99
C SER A 185 -5.54 -15.38 -1.57
N ALA A 186 -6.02 -14.59 -0.61
CA ALA A 186 -6.15 -15.06 0.78
C ALA A 186 -7.24 -16.15 0.94
N ASP A 187 -8.20 -16.22 0.01
CA ASP A 187 -9.35 -17.12 0.06
C ASP A 187 -9.09 -18.48 -0.61
N GLY A 188 -7.86 -18.72 -1.08
CA GLY A 188 -7.43 -19.99 -1.67
C GLY A 188 -7.42 -20.02 -3.21
N ASP A 189 -7.74 -18.92 -3.89
CA ASP A 189 -7.59 -18.83 -5.35
C ASP A 189 -6.11 -18.67 -5.68
N ILE A 190 -5.59 -19.53 -6.53
CA ILE A 190 -4.16 -19.59 -6.84
C ILE A 190 -3.96 -19.71 -8.35
N ALA A 191 -3.04 -18.95 -8.91
CA ALA A 191 -2.67 -19.10 -10.31
C ALA A 191 -2.04 -20.49 -10.51
N TYR A 192 -2.39 -21.14 -11.62
CA TYR A 192 -1.86 -22.48 -11.91
C TYR A 192 -0.31 -22.55 -11.88
N SER A 193 0.37 -21.50 -12.35
CA SER A 193 1.84 -21.39 -12.30
C SER A 193 2.39 -21.31 -10.87
N THR A 194 1.73 -20.56 -9.99
CA THR A 194 2.08 -20.46 -8.57
C THR A 194 1.83 -21.79 -7.86
N PHE A 195 0.69 -22.43 -8.14
CA PHE A 195 0.37 -23.74 -7.58
C PHE A 195 1.39 -24.83 -7.98
N GLU A 196 1.83 -24.88 -9.24
CA GLU A 196 2.85 -25.85 -9.68
C GLU A 196 4.20 -25.60 -9.02
N ARG A 197 4.61 -24.34 -8.89
CA ARG A 197 5.84 -23.95 -8.20
C ARG A 197 5.80 -24.37 -6.74
N ASP A 198 4.74 -24.02 -6.02
CA ASP A 198 4.60 -24.31 -4.59
C ASP A 198 4.47 -25.81 -4.34
N SER A 199 3.80 -26.55 -5.24
CA SER A 199 3.71 -28.01 -5.16
C SER A 199 5.07 -28.68 -5.31
N LYS A 200 5.91 -28.18 -6.24
CA LYS A 200 7.28 -28.69 -6.42
C LYS A 200 8.16 -28.36 -5.22
N ASP A 201 8.08 -27.12 -4.72
CA ASP A 201 8.82 -26.68 -3.54
C ASP A 201 8.42 -27.47 -2.28
N TYR A 202 7.13 -27.76 -2.11
CA TYR A 202 6.61 -28.58 -1.03
C TYR A 202 7.16 -30.01 -1.05
N LEU A 203 7.28 -30.63 -2.24
CA LEU A 203 7.88 -31.95 -2.37
C LEU A 203 9.36 -31.94 -1.98
N ASN A 204 10.12 -30.93 -2.42
CA ASN A 204 11.51 -30.75 -2.00
C ASN A 204 11.61 -30.62 -0.47
N LEU A 205 10.73 -29.81 0.13
CA LEU A 205 10.67 -29.63 1.58
C LEU A 205 10.38 -30.95 2.31
N ARG A 206 9.46 -31.77 1.80
CA ARG A 206 9.18 -33.12 2.34
C ARG A 206 10.33 -34.10 2.17
N GLU A 207 11.18 -33.95 1.17
CA GLU A 207 12.38 -34.78 1.03
C GLU A 207 13.50 -34.33 1.96
N GLU A 208 13.57 -33.04 2.31
CA GLU A 208 14.59 -32.49 3.20
C GLU A 208 14.31 -32.74 4.68
N MET A 209 13.07 -32.55 5.15
CA MET A 209 12.72 -32.69 6.57
C MET A 209 13.08 -34.08 7.17
N PRO A 210 12.90 -35.23 6.49
CA PRO A 210 13.33 -36.53 6.99
C PRO A 210 14.84 -36.68 7.15
N LYS A 211 15.64 -35.97 6.36
CA LYS A 211 17.12 -35.94 6.51
C LYS A 211 17.51 -35.28 7.83
N ILE A 212 16.75 -34.25 8.24
CA ILE A 212 16.91 -33.60 9.55
C ILE A 212 16.50 -34.55 10.66
N LEU A 213 15.36 -35.23 10.55
CA LEU A 213 14.91 -36.22 11.55
C LEU A 213 15.96 -37.34 11.78
N SER A 214 16.55 -37.84 10.70
CA SER A 214 17.56 -38.91 10.76
C SER A 214 18.89 -38.44 11.39
N LYS A 215 19.30 -37.18 11.21
CA LYS A 215 20.44 -36.57 11.94
C LYS A 215 20.25 -36.62 13.47
N TYR A 216 19.00 -36.57 13.94
CA TYR A 216 18.65 -36.61 15.36
C TYR A 216 18.26 -38.03 15.86
N ASN A 217 18.37 -39.07 15.01
CA ASN A 217 17.94 -40.44 15.30
C ASN A 217 16.45 -40.56 15.70
N ILE A 218 15.57 -39.74 15.12
CA ILE A 218 14.12 -39.79 15.37
C ILE A 218 13.43 -40.34 14.11
N PRO A 219 12.78 -41.52 14.17
CA PRO A 219 11.97 -42.02 13.06
C PRO A 219 10.79 -41.11 12.76
N LEU A 220 10.40 -41.02 11.48
CA LEU A 220 9.25 -40.23 11.04
C LEU A 220 7.95 -40.62 11.78
N GLU A 221 7.72 -41.92 11.95
CA GLU A 221 6.54 -42.42 12.67
C GLU A 221 6.48 -41.98 14.12
N ASP A 222 7.64 -41.92 14.80
CA ASP A 222 7.72 -41.48 16.19
C ASP A 222 7.52 -39.97 16.31
N PHE A 223 7.98 -39.21 15.32
CA PHE A 223 7.72 -37.76 15.25
C PHE A 223 6.24 -37.45 15.04
N LEU A 224 5.55 -38.21 14.17
CA LEU A 224 4.13 -37.99 13.88
C LEU A 224 3.19 -38.42 15.04
N LYS A 225 3.62 -39.36 15.88
CA LYS A 225 2.86 -39.83 17.07
C LYS A 225 2.97 -38.87 18.26
N ARG A 226 4.01 -38.06 18.32
CA ARG A 226 4.17 -36.98 19.31
C ARG A 226 3.26 -35.79 18.97
#